data_AF-A0AAD4MXQ4-F1
#
_entry.id   AF-A0AAD4MXQ4-F1
#
_cell.length_a   1.000
_cell.length_b   1.000
_cell.length_c   1.000
_cell.angle_alpha   90.00
_cell.angle_beta   90.00
_cell.angle_gamma   90.00
#
_symmetry.space_group_name_H-M   'P 1'
#
loop_
_entity.id
_entity.type
_entity.pdbx_description
1 polymer ?
#
loop_
_entity_poly.entity_id
_entity_poly.type
_entity_poly.pdbx_seq_one_letter_code
_entity_poly.pdbx_strand_id
1 'polypeptide(L)'
;MEDARDSEEGLVLAISYFICIGLNSADTIKNKFDAYNITGWVVSVAPIKELAVQCGSVKVTPGIVLKPSKAENPPNVTWDTDHSLHTLVMIDPDVPAPDGYGWGPQFLHWLVVNIPENNSVANGDTVSHYYPPTPPDNSGEHRYILLVYKQNGTISTRNPLYDDDFNVNNYSKKYELGSPVLGNFFLASYEKEGDSYEYSQNDDSQNVTTHATQTDVAPTDQREPETQGSAKSSQLINLFVTTLLFLLHFLFSFAILR
;
A
#
# COMPACT_ATOMS: atom_id res chain seq x y z
N MET A 1 52.57 -18.13 8.84
CA MET A 1 51.51 -17.44 9.61
C MET A 1 50.69 -16.50 8.72
N GLU A 2 50.80 -16.63 7.38
CA GLU A 2 50.03 -15.85 6.39
C GLU A 2 48.72 -16.53 5.96
N ASP A 3 48.64 -17.86 6.09
CA ASP A 3 47.56 -18.68 5.53
C ASP A 3 46.19 -18.50 6.21
N ALA A 4 46.15 -17.97 7.44
CA ALA A 4 44.90 -17.76 8.18
C ALA A 4 44.25 -16.39 7.90
N ARG A 5 45.01 -15.42 7.38
CA ARG A 5 44.51 -14.05 7.14
C ARG A 5 43.67 -13.97 5.87
N ASP A 6 44.11 -14.68 4.82
CA ASP A 6 43.40 -14.73 3.55
C ASP A 6 42.05 -15.46 3.62
N SER A 7 41.91 -16.41 4.56
CA SER A 7 40.63 -17.09 4.79
C SER A 7 39.58 -16.23 5.49
N GLU A 8 40.00 -15.31 6.37
CA GLU A 8 39.06 -14.41 7.06
C GLU A 8 38.62 -13.26 6.15
N GLU A 9 39.53 -12.68 5.37
CA GLU A 9 39.20 -11.63 4.39
C GLU A 9 38.24 -12.14 3.30
N GLY A 10 38.44 -13.38 2.82
CA GLY A 10 37.53 -14.03 1.87
C GLY A 10 36.14 -14.31 2.45
N LEU A 11 36.06 -14.66 3.74
CA LEU A 11 34.80 -14.86 4.47
C LEU A 11 34.05 -13.55 4.71
N VAL A 12 34.76 -12.48 5.09
CA VAL A 12 34.18 -11.15 5.31
C VAL A 12 33.66 -10.56 4.01
N LEU A 13 34.41 -10.70 2.91
CA LEU A 13 33.96 -10.27 1.58
C LEU A 13 32.75 -11.07 1.10
N ALA A 14 32.72 -12.39 1.31
CA ALA A 14 31.57 -13.23 0.98
C ALA A 14 30.34 -12.85 1.82
N ILE A 15 30.49 -12.67 3.13
CA ILE A 15 29.40 -12.25 4.03
C ILE A 15 28.89 -10.86 3.65
N SER A 16 29.77 -9.92 3.33
CA SER A 16 29.38 -8.57 2.89
C SER A 16 28.66 -8.60 1.53
N TYR A 17 29.11 -9.45 0.59
CA TYR A 17 28.45 -9.66 -0.70
C TYR A 17 27.06 -10.32 -0.55
N PHE A 18 26.91 -11.28 0.37
CA PHE A 18 25.60 -11.89 0.70
C PHE A 18 24.66 -10.91 1.42
N ILE A 19 25.16 -10.01 2.27
CA ILE A 19 24.35 -8.95 2.89
C ILE A 19 23.86 -7.94 1.85
N CYS A 20 24.69 -7.60 0.85
CA CYS A 20 24.31 -6.67 -0.23
C CYS A 20 23.30 -7.27 -1.23
N ILE A 21 23.29 -8.60 -1.43
CA ILE A 21 22.28 -9.27 -2.28
C ILE A 21 21.01 -9.63 -1.48
N GLY A 22 21.11 -9.77 -0.15
CA GLY A 22 20.02 -10.15 0.75
C GLY A 22 19.09 -9.02 1.19
N LEU A 23 19.37 -7.76 0.84
CA LEU A 23 18.46 -6.62 1.06
C LEU A 23 17.63 -6.32 -0.19
N ASN A 24 17.07 -7.36 -0.81
CA ASN A 24 15.79 -7.16 -1.49
C ASN A 24 14.78 -6.91 -0.38
N SER A 25 14.39 -5.66 -0.14
CA SER A 25 13.36 -5.37 0.85
C SER A 25 12.12 -6.15 0.43
N ALA A 26 11.79 -7.23 1.13
CA ALA A 26 10.47 -7.83 1.02
C ALA A 26 9.48 -6.67 1.19
N ASP A 27 8.66 -6.42 0.18
CA ASP A 27 7.83 -5.23 0.10
C ASP A 27 6.83 -5.29 1.25
N THR A 28 7.16 -4.61 2.34
CA THR A 28 6.32 -4.66 3.55
C THR A 28 5.03 -3.89 3.28
N ILE A 29 3.95 -4.25 3.99
CA ILE A 29 2.70 -3.49 3.90
C ILE A 29 2.92 -2.00 4.20
N LYS A 30 3.86 -1.67 5.09
CA LYS A 30 4.26 -0.29 5.39
C LYS A 30 4.84 0.40 4.16
N ASN A 31 5.77 -0.24 3.45
CA ASN A 31 6.37 0.34 2.24
C ASN A 31 5.31 0.62 1.18
N LYS A 32 4.35 -0.29 1.00
CA LYS A 32 3.22 -0.10 0.07
C LYS A 32 2.31 1.06 0.50
N PHE A 33 1.98 1.15 1.79
CA PHE A 33 1.18 2.26 2.30
C PHE A 33 1.88 3.62 2.16
N ASP A 34 3.20 3.67 2.38
CA ASP A 34 4.01 4.88 2.18
C ASP A 34 4.08 5.25 0.68
N ALA A 35 4.34 4.28 -0.20
CA ALA A 35 4.50 4.49 -1.64
C ALA A 35 3.23 5.04 -2.32
N TYR A 36 2.05 4.69 -1.80
CA TYR A 36 0.75 5.15 -2.31
C TYR A 36 0.19 6.33 -1.52
N ASN A 37 1.01 7.04 -0.72
CA ASN A 37 0.59 8.19 0.11
C ASN A 37 -0.63 7.88 1.00
N ILE A 38 -0.74 6.65 1.50
CA ILE A 38 -1.80 6.25 2.43
C ILE A 38 -1.38 6.62 3.85
N THR A 39 -0.14 6.32 4.23
CA THR A 39 0.42 6.75 5.50
C THR A 39 0.78 8.24 5.47
N GLY A 40 0.47 8.95 6.55
CA GLY A 40 0.61 10.40 6.68
C GLY A 40 -0.62 11.17 6.20
N TRP A 41 -1.24 10.75 5.09
CA TRP A 41 -2.42 11.44 4.53
C TRP A 41 -3.75 10.81 4.97
N VAL A 42 -3.92 9.50 4.82
CA VAL A 42 -5.17 8.79 5.17
C VAL A 42 -5.12 8.29 6.60
N VAL A 43 -4.04 7.60 6.97
CA VAL A 43 -3.79 7.07 8.32
C VAL A 43 -2.50 7.64 8.88
N SER A 44 -2.47 7.92 10.18
CA SER A 44 -1.25 8.47 10.81
C SER A 44 -0.10 7.45 10.87
N VAL A 45 -0.42 6.16 10.95
CA VAL A 45 0.53 5.05 11.06
C VAL A 45 0.07 3.91 10.16
N ALA A 46 1.01 3.33 9.39
CA ALA A 46 0.76 2.16 8.56
C ALA A 46 0.36 0.92 9.39
N PRO A 47 -0.41 -0.02 8.83
CA PRO A 47 -0.68 -1.29 9.49
C PRO A 47 0.59 -2.10 9.74
N ILE A 48 0.56 -2.93 10.79
CA ILE A 48 1.70 -3.77 11.19
C ILE A 48 1.85 -4.96 10.24
N LYS A 49 0.73 -5.50 9.75
CA LYS A 49 0.67 -6.69 8.89
C LYS A 49 -0.30 -6.49 7.72
N GLU A 50 -0.08 -7.25 6.66
CA GLU A 50 -1.02 -7.31 5.55
C GLU A 50 -2.31 -8.04 5.98
N LEU A 51 -3.46 -7.47 5.63
CA LEU A 51 -4.76 -8.14 5.72
C LEU A 51 -4.94 -9.06 4.51
N ALA A 52 -5.31 -10.33 4.71
CA ALA A 52 -5.64 -11.19 3.58
C ALA A 52 -7.03 -10.82 3.04
N VAL A 53 -7.07 -10.33 1.79
CA VAL A 53 -8.28 -9.84 1.13
C VAL A 53 -8.48 -10.59 -0.18
N GLN A 54 -9.72 -11.02 -0.45
CA GLN A 54 -10.11 -11.67 -1.70
C GLN A 54 -11.42 -11.08 -2.25
N CYS A 55 -11.34 -10.55 -3.46
CA CYS A 55 -12.47 -9.99 -4.21
C CYS A 55 -12.91 -11.01 -5.28
N GLY A 56 -14.03 -11.70 -5.06
CA GLY A 56 -14.43 -12.82 -5.91
C GLY A 56 -13.38 -13.92 -5.92
N SER A 57 -12.79 -14.23 -7.07
CA SER A 57 -11.68 -15.18 -7.20
C SER A 57 -10.28 -14.55 -7.08
N VAL A 58 -10.19 -13.22 -6.99
CA VAL A 58 -8.91 -12.49 -7.05
C VAL A 58 -8.39 -12.23 -5.64
N LYS A 59 -7.20 -12.74 -5.34
CA LYS A 59 -6.45 -12.35 -4.14
C LYS A 59 -5.91 -10.93 -4.33
N VAL A 60 -6.17 -10.05 -3.37
CA VAL A 60 -5.73 -8.66 -3.41
C VAL A 60 -4.33 -8.56 -2.83
N THR A 61 -3.37 -8.19 -3.67
CA THR A 61 -2.05 -7.71 -3.22
C THR A 61 -2.08 -6.18 -3.12
N PRO A 62 -1.42 -5.56 -2.13
CA PRO A 62 -1.47 -4.11 -1.94
C PRO A 62 -1.12 -3.33 -3.22
N GLY A 63 -2.07 -2.51 -3.69
CA GLY A 63 -1.92 -1.68 -4.89
C GLY A 63 -2.28 -2.35 -6.21
N ILE A 64 -2.82 -3.58 -6.19
CA ILE A 64 -3.38 -4.20 -7.40
C ILE A 64 -4.51 -3.34 -7.97
N VAL A 65 -4.57 -3.23 -9.29
CA VAL A 65 -5.69 -2.58 -9.98
C VAL A 65 -6.80 -3.60 -10.21
N LEU A 66 -8.00 -3.30 -9.72
CA LEU A 66 -9.21 -4.10 -9.93
C LEU A 66 -10.25 -3.31 -10.72
N LYS A 67 -11.00 -4.04 -11.55
CA LYS A 67 -12.27 -3.54 -12.04
C LYS A 67 -13.28 -3.43 -10.88
N PRO A 68 -14.05 -2.33 -10.78
CA PRO A 68 -15.19 -2.20 -9.87
C PRO A 68 -16.06 -3.46 -9.78
N SER A 69 -16.41 -4.07 -10.91
CA SER A 69 -17.24 -5.29 -11.01
C SER A 69 -16.69 -6.49 -10.24
N LYS A 70 -15.40 -6.51 -9.91
CA LYS A 70 -14.73 -7.61 -9.21
C LYS A 70 -14.81 -7.44 -7.71
N ALA A 71 -15.08 -6.23 -7.26
CA ALA A 71 -15.41 -5.86 -5.89
C ALA A 71 -16.90 -5.46 -5.77
N GLU A 72 -17.79 -5.97 -6.63
CA GLU A 72 -19.23 -5.72 -6.54
C GLU A 72 -19.83 -6.23 -5.22
N ASN A 73 -19.31 -7.36 -4.73
CA ASN A 73 -19.69 -7.95 -3.45
C ASN A 73 -18.63 -7.66 -2.37
N PRO A 74 -19.02 -7.68 -1.08
CA PRO A 74 -18.06 -7.53 0.01
C PRO A 74 -16.89 -8.51 -0.13
N PRO A 75 -15.63 -8.05 0.00
CA PRO A 75 -14.48 -8.94 -0.09
C PRO A 75 -14.47 -9.93 1.07
N ASN A 76 -13.97 -11.14 0.81
CA ASN A 76 -13.62 -12.07 1.86
C ASN A 76 -12.32 -11.58 2.52
N VAL A 77 -12.38 -11.31 3.81
CA VAL A 77 -11.23 -10.84 4.59
C VAL A 77 -10.93 -11.82 5.71
N THR A 78 -9.66 -12.17 5.85
CA THR A 78 -9.20 -13.14 6.86
C THR A 78 -7.90 -12.67 7.51
N TRP A 79 -7.74 -13.02 8.78
CA TRP A 79 -6.52 -12.77 9.56
C TRP A 79 -6.42 -13.81 10.68
N ASP A 80 -5.37 -13.74 11.49
CA ASP A 80 -5.24 -14.54 12.72
C ASP A 80 -5.72 -13.72 13.92
N THR A 81 -6.52 -14.30 14.83
CA THR A 81 -6.99 -13.60 16.04
C THR A 81 -6.09 -13.76 17.25
N ASP A 82 -6.12 -12.75 18.09
CA ASP A 82 -5.53 -12.71 19.43
C ASP A 82 -6.61 -12.62 20.52
N HIS A 83 -7.74 -13.33 20.34
CA HIS A 83 -8.89 -13.33 21.26
C HIS A 83 -9.51 -11.95 21.56
N SER A 84 -9.32 -10.98 20.67
CA SER A 84 -9.81 -9.60 20.84
C SER A 84 -10.94 -9.27 19.87
N LEU A 85 -11.76 -8.28 20.24
CA LEU A 85 -12.74 -7.69 19.32
C LEU A 85 -12.03 -6.80 18.31
N HIS A 86 -12.51 -6.80 17.07
CA HIS A 86 -11.94 -6.02 15.98
C HIS A 86 -12.97 -5.13 15.29
N THR A 87 -12.51 -4.02 14.75
CA THR A 87 -13.24 -3.17 13.81
C THR A 87 -12.61 -3.30 12.42
N LEU A 88 -13.42 -3.61 11.41
CA LEU A 88 -13.06 -3.53 10.00
C LEU A 88 -13.63 -2.23 9.42
N VAL A 89 -12.80 -1.48 8.70
CA VAL A 89 -13.22 -0.30 7.94
C VAL A 89 -12.68 -0.37 6.52
N MET A 90 -13.51 0.00 5.55
CA MET A 90 -13.12 0.22 4.15
C MET A 90 -13.45 1.65 3.75
N ILE A 91 -12.47 2.36 3.21
CA ILE A 91 -12.60 3.76 2.78
C ILE A 91 -12.03 4.00 1.38
N ASP A 92 -12.60 4.99 0.71
CA ASP A 92 -12.05 5.64 -0.48
C ASP A 92 -11.73 7.10 -0.12
N PRO A 93 -10.45 7.49 -0.06
CA PRO A 93 -10.07 8.86 0.26
C PRO A 93 -9.96 9.75 -0.98
N ASP A 94 -10.15 9.21 -2.19
CA ASP A 94 -9.91 9.87 -3.48
C ASP A 94 -11.21 10.39 -4.11
N VAL A 95 -12.25 10.60 -3.32
CA VAL A 95 -13.50 11.17 -3.83
C VAL A 95 -13.28 12.65 -4.19
N PRO A 96 -13.57 13.09 -5.43
CA PRO A 96 -13.42 14.50 -5.80
C PRO A 96 -14.41 15.39 -5.05
N ALA A 97 -13.99 16.60 -4.71
CA ALA A 97 -14.89 17.58 -4.10
C ALA A 97 -16.01 17.98 -5.10
N PRO A 98 -17.26 18.19 -4.64
CA PRO A 98 -18.38 18.53 -5.54
C PRO A 98 -18.19 19.83 -6.34
N ASP A 99 -17.34 20.74 -5.85
CA ASP A 99 -17.01 22.01 -6.50
C ASP A 99 -15.89 21.87 -7.55
N GLY A 100 -15.32 20.67 -7.71
CA GLY A 100 -14.23 20.38 -8.63
C GLY A 100 -12.84 20.80 -8.16
N TYR A 101 -12.69 21.28 -6.93
CA TYR A 101 -11.41 21.72 -6.38
C TYR A 101 -10.91 20.80 -5.26
N GLY A 102 -9.92 19.97 -5.59
CA GLY A 102 -9.26 19.08 -4.63
C GLY A 102 -10.09 17.84 -4.30
N TRP A 103 -9.91 17.33 -3.08
CA TRP A 103 -10.50 16.08 -2.61
C TRP A 103 -11.59 16.35 -1.58
N GLY A 104 -12.70 15.63 -1.71
CA GLY A 104 -13.79 15.58 -0.74
C GLY A 104 -13.42 14.75 0.50
N PRO A 105 -14.39 14.53 1.40
CA PRO A 105 -14.21 13.68 2.57
C PRO A 105 -13.98 12.21 2.16
N GLN A 106 -13.42 11.42 3.08
CA GLN A 106 -13.27 9.98 2.87
C GLN A 106 -14.65 9.35 2.74
N PHE A 107 -14.88 8.59 1.67
CA PHE A 107 -16.13 7.84 1.54
C PHE A 107 -16.03 6.51 2.28
N LEU A 108 -16.97 6.28 3.20
CA LEU A 108 -17.03 5.07 4.01
C LEU A 108 -17.74 3.95 3.24
N HIS A 109 -16.96 3.07 2.62
CA HIS A 109 -17.47 1.92 1.87
C HIS A 109 -17.97 0.79 2.76
N TRP A 110 -17.37 0.55 3.93
CA TRP A 110 -17.80 -0.53 4.82
C TRP A 110 -17.33 -0.27 6.25
N LEU A 111 -18.19 -0.54 7.24
CA LEU A 111 -17.82 -0.47 8.66
C LEU A 111 -18.50 -1.57 9.44
N VAL A 112 -17.70 -2.44 10.03
CA VAL A 112 -18.16 -3.52 10.91
C VAL A 112 -17.36 -3.46 12.21
N VAL A 113 -18.06 -3.37 13.34
CA VAL A 113 -17.46 -3.34 14.67
C VAL A 113 -17.76 -4.64 15.41
N ASN A 114 -17.12 -4.84 16.56
CA ASN A 114 -17.36 -5.99 17.43
C ASN A 114 -17.18 -7.35 16.74
N ILE A 115 -16.28 -7.43 15.75
CA ILE A 115 -15.97 -8.69 15.06
C ILE A 115 -15.29 -9.61 16.08
N PRO A 116 -15.86 -10.79 16.35
CA PRO A 116 -15.34 -11.69 17.37
C PRO A 116 -14.14 -12.49 16.87
N GLU A 117 -13.53 -13.18 17.82
CA GLU A 117 -12.31 -13.98 17.72
C GLU A 117 -12.30 -15.10 16.66
N ASN A 118 -13.41 -15.38 15.96
CA ASN A 118 -13.45 -16.34 14.85
C ASN A 118 -13.27 -15.69 13.46
N ASN A 119 -12.98 -14.39 13.39
CA ASN A 119 -12.73 -13.61 12.16
C ASN A 119 -13.83 -13.67 11.11
N SER A 120 -15.02 -14.10 11.49
CA SER A 120 -16.17 -13.96 10.64
C SER A 120 -16.68 -12.54 10.79
N VAL A 121 -16.42 -11.70 9.78
CA VAL A 121 -17.00 -10.35 9.70
C VAL A 121 -18.51 -10.40 9.82
N ALA A 122 -19.15 -11.49 9.35
CA ALA A 122 -20.59 -11.70 9.46
C ALA A 122 -21.09 -11.86 10.92
N ASN A 123 -20.20 -12.13 11.88
CA ASN A 123 -20.54 -12.19 13.29
C ASN A 123 -20.31 -10.86 14.03
N GLY A 124 -19.80 -9.83 13.34
CA GLY A 124 -19.72 -8.47 13.89
C GLY A 124 -20.99 -7.66 13.67
N ASP A 125 -21.04 -6.48 14.27
CA ASP A 125 -22.11 -5.52 14.11
C ASP A 125 -21.82 -4.63 12.89
N THR A 126 -22.60 -4.80 11.82
CA THR A 126 -22.49 -3.95 10.63
C THR A 126 -23.09 -2.58 10.91
N VAL A 127 -22.23 -1.56 10.92
CA VAL A 127 -22.60 -0.16 11.19
C VAL A 127 -22.85 0.60 9.89
N SER A 128 -21.99 0.40 8.90
CA SER A 128 -22.21 0.84 7.52
C SER A 128 -22.18 -0.38 6.63
N HIS A 129 -23.22 -0.56 5.81
CA HIS A 129 -23.26 -1.64 4.83
C HIS A 129 -22.15 -1.47 3.80
N TYR A 130 -21.83 -2.56 3.10
CA TYR A 130 -20.87 -2.53 2.01
C TYR A 130 -21.46 -1.75 0.83
N TYR A 131 -20.74 -0.71 0.39
CA TYR A 131 -20.97 -0.01 -0.86
C TYR A 131 -19.91 -0.45 -1.87
N PRO A 132 -20.29 -0.96 -3.05
CA PRO A 132 -19.31 -1.36 -4.06
C PRO A 132 -18.54 -0.13 -4.60
N PRO A 133 -17.29 -0.31 -5.06
CA PRO A 133 -16.54 0.72 -5.77
C PRO A 133 -17.34 1.28 -6.97
N THR A 134 -17.51 2.59 -7.02
CA THR A 134 -18.16 3.30 -8.14
C THR A 134 -17.39 4.60 -8.48
N PRO A 135 -16.07 4.51 -8.77
CA PRO A 135 -15.27 5.69 -9.05
C PRO A 135 -15.84 6.45 -10.27
N PRO A 136 -15.99 7.78 -10.20
CA PRO A 136 -16.53 8.58 -11.30
C PRO A 136 -15.71 8.50 -12.59
N ASP A 137 -16.36 8.71 -13.74
CA ASP A 137 -15.63 8.83 -15.00
C ASP A 137 -14.67 10.02 -14.95
N ASN A 138 -13.45 9.83 -15.46
CA ASN A 138 -12.36 10.80 -15.46
C ASN A 138 -11.85 11.27 -14.08
N SER A 139 -12.10 10.54 -12.99
CA SER A 139 -11.50 10.84 -11.67
C SER A 139 -10.18 10.11 -11.39
N GLY A 140 -9.76 9.21 -12.29
CA GLY A 140 -8.52 8.45 -12.16
C GLY A 140 -8.68 7.17 -11.33
N GLU A 141 -7.57 6.68 -10.78
CA GLU A 141 -7.56 5.52 -9.89
C GLU A 141 -7.82 5.95 -8.44
N HIS A 142 -8.83 5.36 -7.82
CA HIS A 142 -9.17 5.55 -6.41
C HIS A 142 -8.57 4.43 -5.56
N ARG A 143 -8.10 4.76 -4.36
CA ARG A 143 -7.56 3.81 -3.38
C ARG A 143 -8.66 3.30 -2.46
N TYR A 144 -9.01 2.03 -2.60
CA TYR A 144 -9.93 1.35 -1.70
C TYR A 144 -9.16 0.66 -0.59
N ILE A 145 -9.12 1.30 0.59
CA ILE A 145 -8.25 0.93 1.69
C ILE A 145 -9.06 0.18 2.75
N LEU A 146 -8.63 -1.05 3.06
CA LEU A 146 -9.19 -1.88 4.12
C LEU A 146 -8.25 -1.87 5.33
N LEU A 147 -8.79 -1.58 6.50
CA LEU A 147 -8.05 -1.53 7.76
C LEU A 147 -8.77 -2.33 8.83
N VAL A 148 -8.01 -3.05 9.64
CA VAL A 148 -8.50 -3.70 10.85
C VAL A 148 -7.85 -3.05 12.07
N TYR A 149 -8.68 -2.69 13.04
CA TYR A 149 -8.28 -2.16 14.33
C TYR A 149 -8.65 -3.14 15.44
N LYS A 150 -7.81 -3.22 16.46
CA LYS A 150 -8.13 -3.91 17.71
C LYS A 150 -8.97 -2.99 18.59
N GLN A 151 -10.03 -3.51 19.20
CA GLN A 151 -10.88 -2.76 20.11
C GLN A 151 -10.46 -2.98 21.56
N ASN A 152 -10.60 -1.94 22.39
CA ASN A 152 -10.41 -2.03 23.85
C ASN A 152 -11.67 -2.55 24.58
N GLY A 153 -12.79 -2.70 23.87
CA GLY A 153 -14.07 -3.16 24.38
C GLY A 153 -15.13 -3.14 23.28
N THR A 154 -16.38 -3.43 23.65
CA THR A 154 -17.51 -3.36 22.73
C THR A 154 -17.78 -1.92 22.31
N ILE A 155 -18.01 -1.70 21.02
CA ILE A 155 -18.36 -0.40 20.44
C ILE A 155 -19.85 -0.39 20.13
N SER A 156 -20.54 0.67 20.54
CA SER A 156 -21.89 0.98 20.06
C SER A 156 -21.86 2.33 19.36
N THR A 157 -22.24 2.36 18.09
CA THR A 157 -22.22 3.56 17.27
C THR A 157 -23.35 3.54 16.26
N ARG A 158 -23.77 4.73 15.83
CA ARG A 158 -24.60 4.89 14.62
C ARG A 158 -23.71 4.91 13.39
N ASN A 159 -24.33 4.78 12.21
CA ASN A 159 -23.63 4.93 10.94
C ASN A 159 -23.07 6.36 10.83
N PRO A 160 -21.74 6.54 10.75
CA PRO A 160 -21.11 7.86 10.67
C PRO A 160 -21.56 8.67 9.46
N LEU A 161 -22.02 8.03 8.39
CA LEU A 161 -22.51 8.69 7.18
C LEU A 161 -23.74 9.60 7.43
N TYR A 162 -24.41 9.48 8.57
CA TYR A 162 -25.54 10.34 8.93
C TYR A 162 -25.14 11.61 9.68
N ASP A 163 -23.97 11.61 10.30
CA ASP A 163 -23.63 12.61 11.32
C ASP A 163 -22.55 13.59 10.83
N ASP A 164 -21.58 13.17 10.00
CA ASP A 164 -20.48 14.03 9.50
C ASP A 164 -19.73 13.42 8.29
N ASP A 165 -18.85 14.23 7.69
CA ASP A 165 -17.78 13.80 6.79
C ASP A 165 -16.87 12.75 7.47
N PHE A 166 -16.83 11.53 6.94
CA PHE A 166 -16.05 10.46 7.57
C PHE A 166 -14.54 10.73 7.50
N ASN A 167 -13.87 10.50 8.62
CA ASN A 167 -12.41 10.48 8.70
C ASN A 167 -11.95 9.36 9.64
N VAL A 168 -11.18 8.42 9.10
CA VAL A 168 -10.76 7.22 9.83
C VAL A 168 -9.88 7.53 11.05
N ASN A 169 -9.05 8.59 11.02
CA ASN A 169 -8.25 9.00 12.18
C ASN A 169 -9.13 9.60 13.29
N ASN A 170 -10.19 10.33 12.93
CA ASN A 170 -11.14 10.85 13.92
C ASN A 170 -11.95 9.71 14.54
N TYR A 171 -12.37 8.75 13.71
CA TYR A 171 -13.07 7.55 14.17
C TYR A 171 -12.18 6.73 15.12
N SER A 172 -10.93 6.46 14.76
CA SER A 172 -10.01 5.69 15.59
C SER A 172 -9.71 6.38 16.92
N LYS A 173 -9.58 7.71 16.93
CA LYS A 173 -9.43 8.50 18.17
C LYS A 173 -10.67 8.44 19.05
N LYS A 174 -11.86 8.60 18.48
CA LYS A 174 -13.15 8.61 19.21
C LYS A 174 -13.38 7.30 19.98
N TYR A 175 -12.97 6.17 19.42
CA TYR A 175 -13.15 4.85 20.00
C TYR A 175 -11.84 4.24 20.56
N GLU A 176 -10.79 5.05 20.70
CA GLU A 176 -9.50 4.66 21.28
C GLU A 176 -8.86 3.41 20.62
N LEU A 177 -9.07 3.25 19.31
CA LEU A 177 -8.64 2.09 18.52
C LEU A 177 -7.13 2.04 18.27
N GLY A 178 -6.42 3.14 18.49
CA GLY A 178 -5.00 3.26 18.19
C GLY A 178 -4.69 3.22 16.69
N SER A 179 -3.62 2.52 16.32
CA SER A 179 -3.18 2.34 14.93
C SER A 179 -3.77 1.06 14.33
N PRO A 180 -3.97 0.98 13.00
CA PRO A 180 -4.45 -0.25 12.38
C PRO A 180 -3.44 -1.38 12.61
N VAL A 181 -3.95 -2.56 12.97
CA VAL A 181 -3.11 -3.76 13.16
C VAL A 181 -2.87 -4.48 11.84
N LEU A 182 -3.87 -4.48 10.96
CA LEU A 182 -3.81 -5.08 9.63
C LEU A 182 -4.34 -4.09 8.60
N GLY A 183 -3.85 -4.20 7.37
CA GLY A 183 -4.43 -3.46 6.25
C GLY A 183 -4.02 -4.00 4.90
N ASN A 184 -4.80 -3.63 3.89
CA ASN A 184 -4.57 -3.92 2.49
C ASN A 184 -5.32 -2.87 1.67
N PHE A 185 -5.04 -2.75 0.38
CA PHE A 185 -5.77 -1.84 -0.50
C PHE A 185 -5.66 -2.30 -1.95
N PHE A 186 -6.64 -1.90 -2.74
CA PHE A 186 -6.60 -2.01 -4.20
C PHE A 186 -6.93 -0.67 -4.84
N LEU A 187 -6.61 -0.55 -6.12
CA LEU A 187 -6.97 0.58 -6.95
C LEU A 187 -8.15 0.20 -7.83
N ALA A 188 -9.07 1.12 -8.07
CA ALA A 188 -10.04 0.97 -9.15
C ALA A 188 -10.32 2.32 -9.82
N SER A 189 -10.53 2.29 -11.12
CA SER A 189 -10.98 3.43 -11.92
C SER A 189 -12.37 3.15 -12.49
N TYR A 190 -12.98 4.16 -13.09
CA TYR A 190 -14.27 4.01 -13.78
C TYR A 190 -14.24 2.84 -14.77
N GLU A 191 -15.27 2.00 -14.72
CA GLU A 191 -15.45 0.86 -15.62
C GLU A 191 -16.62 1.15 -16.56
N LYS A 192 -16.35 1.13 -17.87
CA LYS A 192 -17.40 1.21 -18.88
C LYS A 192 -18.03 -0.17 -19.03
N GLU A 193 -19.35 -0.18 -19.19
CA GLU A 193 -20.10 -1.40 -19.45
C GLU A 193 -19.56 -2.08 -20.74
N GLY A 194 -19.15 -3.34 -20.62
CA GLY A 194 -18.60 -4.14 -21.72
C GLY A 194 -17.07 -4.18 -21.83
N ASP A 195 -16.34 -3.47 -20.96
CA ASP A 195 -14.88 -3.57 -20.93
C ASP A 195 -14.42 -4.98 -20.49
N SER A 196 -13.52 -5.61 -21.24
CA SER A 196 -12.81 -6.83 -20.83
C SER A 196 -11.31 -6.56 -20.82
N TYR A 197 -10.68 -6.60 -19.64
CA TYR A 197 -9.23 -6.43 -19.48
C TYR A 197 -8.71 -7.58 -18.61
N GLU A 198 -7.56 -8.14 -19.01
CA GLU A 198 -6.76 -9.05 -18.19
C GLU A 198 -6.04 -8.24 -17.08
N TYR A 199 -5.88 -8.86 -15.92
CA TYR A 199 -5.16 -8.26 -14.78
C TYR A 199 -3.66 -8.27 -15.04
N SER A 200 -2.98 -7.12 -14.94
CA SER A 200 -1.53 -7.10 -14.86
C SER A 200 -1.09 -7.52 -13.45
N GLN A 201 -0.74 -8.80 -13.31
CA GLN A 201 0.25 -9.20 -12.30
C GLN A 201 1.57 -8.58 -12.76
N ASN A 202 2.00 -7.48 -12.14
CA ASN A 202 3.37 -7.01 -12.32
C ASN A 202 4.28 -8.00 -11.59
N ASP A 203 4.60 -9.11 -12.26
CA ASP A 203 5.75 -9.93 -11.91
C ASP A 203 7.01 -9.13 -12.25
N ASP A 204 7.85 -8.91 -11.24
CA ASP A 204 9.13 -8.21 -11.34
C ASP A 204 10.14 -9.11 -12.08
N SER A 205 9.84 -9.49 -13.32
CA SER A 205 10.81 -10.12 -14.20
C SER A 205 10.45 -9.95 -15.69
N GLN A 206 11.43 -9.38 -16.42
CA GLN A 206 11.64 -9.47 -17.87
C GLN A 206 10.97 -8.45 -18.82
N ASN A 207 11.79 -7.45 -19.15
CA ASN A 207 12.17 -7.00 -20.50
C ASN A 207 11.10 -6.87 -21.62
N VAL A 208 10.85 -5.58 -21.91
CA VAL A 208 10.46 -4.95 -23.19
C VAL A 208 10.67 -5.82 -24.45
N THR A 209 9.60 -6.06 -25.21
CA THR A 209 9.63 -6.05 -26.68
C THR A 209 8.29 -5.51 -27.20
N THR A 210 8.38 -4.37 -27.88
CA THR A 210 7.29 -3.59 -28.48
C THR A 210 6.81 -4.18 -29.80
N HIS A 211 5.50 -4.13 -30.06
CA HIS A 211 4.98 -3.96 -31.43
C HIS A 211 3.85 -2.93 -31.43
N ALA A 212 4.18 -1.73 -31.95
CA ALA A 212 3.25 -0.66 -32.26
C ALA A 212 2.80 -0.79 -33.73
N THR A 213 1.50 -0.57 -33.97
CA THR A 213 0.99 -0.24 -35.31
C THR A 213 0.64 1.24 -35.33
N GLN A 214 1.21 1.92 -36.31
CA GLN A 214 1.21 3.34 -36.58
C GLN A 214 -0.02 3.77 -37.40
N THR A 215 -0.60 4.92 -37.07
CA THR A 215 -1.22 5.83 -38.06
C THR A 215 -0.92 7.28 -37.67
N ASP A 216 -0.23 7.96 -38.58
CA ASP A 216 0.23 9.35 -38.52
C ASP A 216 -0.89 10.39 -38.69
N VAL A 217 -0.81 11.54 -37.99
CA VAL A 217 -0.87 12.94 -38.54
C VAL A 217 -0.25 13.91 -37.49
N ALA A 218 0.65 14.79 -37.91
CA ALA A 218 1.33 15.86 -37.12
C ALA A 218 1.01 17.27 -37.73
N PRO A 219 1.57 18.44 -37.29
CA PRO A 219 2.36 18.77 -36.08
C PRO A 219 2.08 20.19 -35.42
N THR A 220 2.71 20.41 -34.25
CA THR A 220 3.26 21.66 -33.64
C THR A 220 2.35 22.73 -32.99
N ASP A 221 2.51 22.94 -31.67
CA ASP A 221 3.25 24.09 -31.10
C ASP A 221 3.68 23.82 -29.64
N GLN A 222 4.79 24.41 -29.23
CA GLN A 222 5.62 24.10 -28.08
C GLN A 222 5.37 24.98 -26.84
N ARG A 223 5.36 24.36 -25.64
CA ARG A 223 6.22 24.71 -24.49
C ARG A 223 5.90 23.85 -23.25
N GLU A 224 6.83 22.97 -22.88
CA GLU A 224 6.90 22.31 -21.57
C GLU A 224 7.57 23.22 -20.53
N PRO A 225 7.27 23.03 -19.23
CA PRO A 225 8.26 23.15 -18.18
C PRO A 225 8.58 21.78 -17.56
N GLU A 226 9.87 21.50 -17.46
CA GLU A 226 10.46 20.31 -16.87
C GLU A 226 10.21 20.22 -15.35
N THR A 227 9.86 19.03 -14.85
CA THR A 227 10.03 18.64 -13.44
C THR A 227 10.76 17.30 -13.36
N GLN A 228 12.09 17.35 -13.37
CA GLN A 228 12.95 16.27 -12.89
C GLN A 228 13.03 16.33 -11.36
N GLY A 229 12.55 15.30 -10.66
CA GLY A 229 12.77 15.23 -9.21
C GLY A 229 12.05 14.10 -8.51
N SER A 230 12.43 12.85 -8.77
CA SER A 230 12.11 11.76 -7.82
C SER A 230 13.09 10.58 -7.94
N ALA A 231 13.46 10.19 -9.17
CA ALA A 231 14.38 9.06 -9.40
C ALA A 231 15.86 9.32 -9.04
N LYS A 232 16.28 10.58 -8.83
CA LYS A 232 17.67 10.90 -8.44
C LYS A 232 17.93 10.71 -6.94
N SER A 233 16.89 10.75 -6.09
CA SER A 233 17.06 10.69 -4.63
C SER A 233 17.47 9.29 -4.16
N SER A 234 16.82 8.24 -4.68
CA SER A 234 17.14 6.84 -4.34
C SER A 234 18.53 6.42 -4.86
N GLN A 235 18.91 6.87 -6.05
CA GLN A 235 20.24 6.61 -6.62
C GLN A 235 21.36 7.29 -5.81
N LEU A 236 21.13 8.52 -5.34
CA LEU A 236 22.09 9.24 -4.51
C LEU A 236 22.22 8.64 -3.10
N ILE A 237 21.12 8.16 -2.51
CA ILE A 237 21.15 7.47 -1.21
C ILE A 237 21.96 6.17 -1.32
N ASN A 238 21.73 5.37 -2.38
CA ASN A 238 22.49 4.15 -2.61
C ASN A 238 23.97 4.42 -2.87
N LEU A 239 24.30 5.51 -3.58
CA LEU A 239 25.68 5.91 -3.82
C LEU A 239 26.38 6.40 -2.53
N PHE A 240 25.68 7.11 -1.66
CA PHE A 240 26.20 7.57 -0.36
C PHE A 240 26.45 6.42 0.62
N VAL A 241 25.54 5.45 0.69
CA VAL A 241 25.68 4.30 1.58
C VAL A 241 26.84 3.41 1.14
N THR A 242 27.00 3.19 -0.16
CA THR A 242 28.12 2.40 -0.70
C THR A 242 29.47 3.10 -0.52
N THR A 243 29.58 4.42 -0.72
CA THR A 243 30.83 5.15 -0.48
C THR A 243 31.19 5.22 1.01
N LEU A 244 30.21 5.38 1.90
CA LEU A 244 30.47 5.39 3.35
C LEU A 244 30.96 4.02 3.85
N LEU A 245 30.39 2.92 3.35
CA LEU A 245 30.85 1.57 3.66
C LEU A 245 32.26 1.29 3.13
N PHE A 246 32.59 1.78 1.93
CA PHE A 246 33.95 1.72 1.38
C PHE A 246 34.96 2.50 2.22
N LEU A 247 34.61 3.71 2.66
CA LEU A 247 35.46 4.54 3.52
C LEU A 247 35.68 3.90 4.89
N LEU A 248 34.64 3.32 5.49
CA LEU A 248 34.74 2.61 6.76
C LEU A 248 35.62 1.34 6.63
N HIS A 249 35.52 0.60 5.53
CA HIS A 249 36.43 -0.51 5.22
C HIS A 249 37.88 -0.04 5.10
N PHE A 250 38.12 1.05 4.37
CA PHE A 250 39.47 1.60 4.19
C PHE A 250 40.10 2.04 5.52
N LEU A 251 39.31 2.67 6.40
CA LEU A 251 39.77 3.07 7.72
C LEU A 251 40.05 1.87 8.64
N PHE A 252 39.25 0.80 8.56
CA PHE A 252 39.49 -0.43 9.32
C PHE A 252 40.75 -1.19 8.86
N SER A 253 40.97 -1.30 7.55
CA SER A 253 42.18 -1.96 7.01
C SER A 253 43.47 -1.23 7.40
N PHE A 254 43.47 0.10 7.51
CA PHE A 254 44.63 0.86 7.99
C PHE A 254 44.86 0.77 9.51
N ALA A 255 43.79 0.57 10.30
CA ALA A 255 43.92 0.39 11.75
C ALA A 255 44.51 -0.97 12.15
N ILE A 256 44.36 -2.00 11.30
CA ILE A 256 44.88 -3.36 11.53
C ILE A 256 46.33 -3.52 11.07
N LEU A 257 46.86 -2.59 10.26
CA LEU A 257 48.24 -2.57 9.76
C LEU A 257 49.23 -1.75 10.61
N ARG A 258 48.86 -1.35 11.84
CA ARG A 258 49.77 -0.71 12.81
C ARG A 258 49.98 -1.55 14.07
#